data_AF-A0A6C0B195-F1
#
_entry.id   AF-A0A6C0B195-F1
#
_cell.length_a   1.000
_cell.length_b   1.000
_cell.length_c   1.000
_cell.angle_alpha   90.00
_cell.angle_beta   90.00
_cell.angle_gamma   90.00
#
_symmetry.space_group_name_H-M   'P 1'
#
loop_
_entity.id
_entity.type
_entity.pdbx_description
1 polymer ?
#
loop_
_entity_poly.entity_id
_entity_poly.type
_entity_poly.pdbx_seq_one_letter_code
_entity_poly.pdbx_strand_id
1 'polypeptide(L)'
;MGAEKPAVPEAKKGRRKTLKTFPRGVLKRPSKFTLKGVIDPAKSPPLKKGMRKHTLRLLTEKGMKKHRKTLKRRISSMSDAKVQEVVRGKGLVLNPKTPPGISRQILDNAVSAGFVSV
;
A
#
# COMPACT_ATOMS: atom_id res chain seq x y z
N MET A 1 65.47 -62.74 5.31
CA MET A 1 65.91 -61.39 5.71
C MET A 1 65.26 -60.38 4.78
N GLY A 2 64.21 -59.72 5.26
CA GLY A 2 63.53 -58.59 4.62
C GLY A 2 62.95 -57.77 5.77
N ALA A 3 63.32 -56.49 5.85
CA ALA A 3 63.03 -55.66 7.00
C ALA A 3 61.59 -55.13 6.93
N GLU A 4 60.77 -55.46 7.93
CA GLU A 4 59.51 -54.76 8.22
C GLU A 4 59.55 -54.25 9.66
N LYS A 5 59.51 -52.92 9.82
CA LYS A 5 59.41 -52.24 11.10
C LYS A 5 57.99 -52.42 11.66
N PRO A 6 57.80 -52.88 12.91
CA PRO A 6 56.49 -52.81 13.55
C PRO A 6 56.24 -51.44 14.19
N ALA A 7 55.01 -50.97 13.99
CA ALA A 7 54.49 -49.66 14.37
C ALA A 7 54.35 -49.46 15.88
N VAL A 8 54.68 -48.26 16.35
CA VAL A 8 54.34 -47.77 17.70
C VAL A 8 53.00 -47.01 17.60
N PRO A 9 52.00 -47.30 18.46
CA PRO A 9 50.70 -46.65 18.39
C PRO A 9 50.73 -45.31 19.14
N GLU A 10 50.72 -44.17 18.43
CA GLU A 10 50.56 -42.87 19.08
C GLU A 10 49.12 -42.38 19.10
N ALA A 11 48.76 -41.84 20.27
CA ALA A 11 47.42 -41.62 20.79
C ALA A 11 46.50 -40.76 19.90
N LYS A 12 45.21 -41.11 19.92
CA LYS A 12 44.10 -40.31 19.37
C LYS A 12 44.16 -38.88 19.94
N LYS A 13 44.57 -37.92 19.11
CA LYS A 13 44.49 -36.49 19.45
C LYS A 13 43.04 -36.09 19.70
N GLY A 14 42.73 -35.82 20.97
CA GLY A 14 41.43 -35.39 21.43
C GLY A 14 40.91 -34.17 20.65
N ARG A 15 39.65 -34.26 20.23
CA ARG A 15 38.91 -33.18 19.56
C ARG A 15 38.81 -32.00 20.52
N ARG A 16 39.62 -30.95 20.33
CA ARG A 16 39.51 -29.70 21.10
C ARG A 16 38.11 -29.11 20.89
N LYS A 17 37.31 -29.03 21.96
CA LYS A 17 36.07 -28.26 21.99
C LYS A 17 36.45 -26.78 21.93
N THR A 18 36.42 -26.18 20.74
CA THR A 18 36.59 -24.74 20.60
C THR A 18 35.41 -24.04 21.24
N LEU A 19 35.66 -23.35 22.35
CA LEU A 19 34.71 -22.46 23.00
C LEU A 19 34.23 -21.43 21.97
N LYS A 20 32.91 -21.24 21.93
CA LYS A 20 32.19 -20.35 21.00
C LYS A 20 32.77 -18.94 21.02
N THR A 21 33.71 -18.65 20.13
CA THR A 21 34.08 -17.29 19.77
C THR A 21 33.18 -16.84 18.62
N PHE A 22 32.12 -16.15 19.02
CA PHE A 22 31.16 -15.37 18.23
C PHE A 22 30.08 -16.17 17.46
N PRO A 23 28.79 -15.81 17.64
CA PRO A 23 27.73 -16.36 16.79
C PRO A 23 27.90 -15.81 15.37
N ARG A 24 28.46 -16.62 14.46
CA ARG A 24 28.52 -16.33 13.01
C ARG A 24 27.13 -16.30 12.31
N GLY A 25 26.05 -16.09 13.06
CA GLY A 25 24.67 -16.17 12.60
C GLY A 25 23.84 -14.88 12.73
N VAL A 26 24.40 -13.78 13.23
CA VAL A 26 23.61 -12.56 13.52
C VAL A 26 23.44 -11.65 12.29
N LEU A 27 24.26 -11.79 11.26
CA LEU A 27 24.01 -11.13 9.98
C LEU A 27 23.09 -11.99 9.11
N LYS A 28 21.83 -12.11 9.53
CA LYS A 28 20.72 -12.40 8.62
C LYS A 28 20.63 -11.23 7.66
N ARG A 29 21.45 -11.23 6.61
CA ARG A 29 21.22 -10.36 5.45
C ARG A 29 19.80 -10.64 4.98
N PRO A 30 18.89 -9.67 4.89
CA PRO A 30 17.62 -9.90 4.24
C PRO A 30 17.94 -10.26 2.78
N SER A 31 17.78 -11.52 2.40
CA SER A 31 18.04 -12.02 1.04
C SER A 31 17.24 -11.30 -0.06
N LYS A 32 16.34 -10.39 0.32
CA LYS A 32 15.42 -9.66 -0.55
C LYS A 32 15.59 -8.14 -0.51
N PHE A 33 16.46 -7.58 0.33
CA PHE A 33 16.70 -6.13 0.36
C PHE A 33 18.14 -5.83 -0.07
N THR A 34 18.36 -5.89 -1.38
CA THR A 34 19.53 -5.27 -1.98
C THR A 34 19.23 -3.77 -2.10
N LEU A 35 19.95 -2.93 -1.33
CA LEU A 35 20.03 -1.51 -1.60
C LEU A 35 20.74 -1.34 -2.95
N LYS A 36 19.97 -1.41 -4.05
CA LYS A 36 20.50 -1.14 -5.39
C LYS A 36 20.79 0.35 -5.46
N GLY A 37 22.05 0.70 -5.72
CA GLY A 37 22.44 2.07 -6.01
C GLY A 37 21.59 2.62 -7.16
N VAL A 38 21.13 3.86 -7.01
CA VAL A 38 20.37 4.54 -8.05
C VAL A 38 21.35 4.86 -9.20
N ILE A 39 21.10 4.32 -10.39
CA ILE A 39 21.97 4.50 -11.57
C ILE A 39 22.03 5.98 -11.99
N ASP A 40 20.94 6.72 -11.79
CA ASP A 40 20.84 8.13 -12.12
C ASP A 40 20.14 8.89 -10.97
N PRO A 41 20.87 9.68 -10.16
CA PRO A 41 20.31 10.37 -9.01
C PRO A 41 19.32 11.48 -9.39
N ALA A 42 19.30 11.94 -10.65
CA ALA A 42 18.34 12.95 -11.11
C ALA A 42 16.96 12.35 -11.41
N LYS A 43 16.84 11.01 -11.49
CA LYS A 43 15.57 10.33 -11.78
C LYS A 43 14.90 9.85 -10.50
N SER A 44 13.58 9.99 -10.43
CA SER A 44 12.79 9.44 -9.33
C SER A 44 12.95 7.92 -9.26
N PRO A 45 13.06 7.32 -8.05
CA PRO A 45 13.23 5.88 -7.92
C PRO A 45 12.05 5.12 -8.54
N PRO A 46 12.30 3.96 -9.17
CA PRO A 46 11.24 3.18 -9.81
C PRO A 46 10.25 2.67 -8.77
N LEU A 47 8.96 2.90 -9.02
CA LEU A 47 7.89 2.36 -8.17
C LEU A 47 7.66 0.88 -8.47
N LYS A 48 7.34 0.11 -7.44
CA LYS A 48 6.94 -1.30 -7.61
C LYS A 48 5.68 -1.40 -8.48
N LYS A 49 5.51 -2.50 -9.20
CA LYS A 49 4.29 -2.77 -9.99
C LYS A 49 3.09 -2.77 -9.04
N GLY A 50 2.13 -1.86 -9.27
CA GLY A 50 0.96 -1.64 -8.42
C GLY A 50 1.10 -0.55 -7.35
N MET A 51 2.31 -0.01 -7.11
CA MET A 51 2.48 1.14 -6.22
C MET A 51 2.02 2.42 -6.91
N ARG A 52 1.08 3.14 -6.28
CA ARG A 52 0.64 4.46 -6.74
C ARG A 52 1.71 5.50 -6.41
N LYS A 53 1.93 6.45 -7.33
CA LYS A 53 2.72 7.65 -7.07
C LYS A 53 2.07 8.43 -5.91
N HIS A 54 2.76 8.52 -4.78
CA HIS A 54 2.36 9.39 -3.66
C HIS A 54 2.73 10.84 -3.98
N THR A 55 2.10 11.41 -5.01
CA THR A 55 2.16 12.85 -5.23
C THR A 55 0.97 13.50 -4.53
N LEU A 56 1.23 14.58 -3.79
CA LEU A 56 0.17 15.47 -3.33
C LEU A 56 -0.56 16.00 -4.57
N ARG A 57 -1.74 15.46 -4.84
CA ARG A 57 -2.59 15.92 -5.94
C ARG A 57 -3.27 17.20 -5.49
N LEU A 58 -2.62 18.33 -5.74
CA LEU A 58 -3.29 19.62 -5.65
C LEU A 58 -4.45 19.62 -6.65
N LEU A 59 -5.66 19.82 -6.15
CA LEU A 59 -6.83 20.03 -6.98
C LEU A 59 -6.72 21.42 -7.63
N THR A 60 -5.98 21.48 -8.73
CA THR A 60 -5.96 22.64 -9.62
C THR A 60 -7.39 22.95 -10.10
N GLU A 61 -7.66 24.17 -10.56
CA GLU A 61 -8.98 24.54 -11.06
C GLU A 61 -9.51 23.58 -12.15
N LYS A 62 -8.63 23.15 -13.06
CA LYS A 62 -8.93 22.13 -14.08
C LYS A 62 -9.29 20.78 -13.43
N GLY A 63 -8.59 20.40 -12.36
CA GLY A 63 -8.89 19.23 -11.53
C GLY A 63 -10.26 19.32 -10.86
N MET A 64 -10.59 20.46 -10.26
CA MET A 64 -11.90 20.71 -9.64
C MET A 64 -13.04 20.62 -10.65
N LYS A 65 -12.88 21.20 -11.84
CA LYS A 65 -13.88 21.08 -12.92
C LYS A 65 -14.10 19.64 -13.35
N LYS A 66 -13.02 18.85 -13.50
CA LYS A 66 -13.12 17.41 -13.82
C LYS A 66 -13.81 16.64 -12.69
N HIS A 67 -13.44 16.92 -11.44
CA HIS A 67 -14.03 16.29 -10.26
C HIS A 67 -15.54 16.53 -10.19
N ARG A 68 -15.99 17.79 -10.32
CA ARG A 68 -17.42 18.15 -10.37
C ARG A 68 -18.17 17.41 -11.49
N LYS A 69 -17.60 17.33 -12.69
CA LYS A 69 -18.19 16.57 -13.81
C LYS A 69 -18.35 15.08 -13.48
N THR A 70 -17.34 14.47 -12.85
CA THR A 70 -17.38 13.06 -12.46
C THR A 70 -18.45 12.80 -11.39
N LEU A 71 -18.54 13.67 -10.38
CA LEU A 71 -19.55 13.58 -9.33
C LEU A 71 -20.96 13.70 -9.91
N LYS A 72 -21.21 14.72 -10.73
CA LYS A 72 -22.50 14.92 -11.40
C LYS A 72 -22.90 13.70 -12.24
N ARG A 73 -21.96 13.14 -13.00
CA ARG A 73 -22.20 11.91 -13.78
C ARG A 73 -22.54 10.74 -12.87
N ARG A 74 -21.81 10.54 -11.77
CA ARG A 74 -22.05 9.46 -10.82
C ARG A 74 -23.42 9.56 -10.17
N ILE A 75 -23.82 10.75 -9.71
CA ILE A 75 -25.15 11.00 -9.12
C ILE A 75 -26.25 10.79 -10.16
N SER A 76 -26.04 11.24 -11.40
CA SER A 76 -27.03 11.03 -12.47
C SER A 76 -27.31 9.55 -12.78
N SER A 77 -26.29 8.70 -12.62
CA SER A 77 -26.39 7.25 -12.83
C SER A 77 -26.95 6.46 -11.64
N MET A 78 -27.15 7.10 -10.47
CA MET A 78 -27.75 6.43 -9.32
C MET A 78 -29.26 6.24 -9.50
N SER A 79 -29.79 5.12 -8.99
CA SER A 79 -31.23 4.90 -8.91
C SER A 79 -31.86 5.85 -7.89
N ASP A 80 -33.10 6.23 -8.13
CA ASP A 80 -33.83 7.17 -7.25
C ASP A 80 -33.97 6.64 -5.82
N ALA A 81 -34.20 5.33 -5.68
CA ALA A 81 -34.25 4.66 -4.37
C ALA A 81 -32.94 4.86 -3.58
N LYS A 82 -31.79 4.71 -4.25
CA LYS A 82 -30.49 4.86 -3.61
C LYS A 82 -30.20 6.31 -3.26
N VAL A 83 -30.61 7.26 -4.10
CA VAL A 83 -30.50 8.70 -3.80
C VAL A 83 -31.32 9.05 -2.57
N GLN A 84 -32.58 8.58 -2.49
CA GLN A 84 -33.44 8.82 -1.32
C GLN A 84 -32.87 8.18 -0.05
N GLU A 85 -32.34 6.96 -0.13
CA GLU A 85 -31.69 6.30 1.01
C GLU A 85 -30.50 7.11 1.54
N VAL A 86 -29.61 7.55 0.65
CA VAL A 86 -28.42 8.34 1.04
C VAL A 86 -28.82 9.68 1.64
N VAL A 87 -29.77 10.38 1.02
CA VAL A 87 -30.24 11.70 1.46
C VAL A 87 -30.94 11.59 2.82
N ARG A 88 -31.77 10.56 3.03
CA ARG A 88 -32.44 10.30 4.31
C ARG A 88 -31.45 9.86 5.39
N GLY A 89 -30.53 8.95 5.06
CA GLY A 89 -29.53 8.44 6.00
C GLY A 89 -28.54 9.51 6.49
N LYS A 90 -28.37 10.59 5.73
CA LYS A 90 -27.53 11.74 6.10
C LYS A 90 -28.32 12.92 6.69
N GLY A 91 -29.64 12.77 6.89
CA GLY A 91 -30.49 13.83 7.46
C GLY A 91 -30.60 15.08 6.58
N LEU A 92 -30.34 14.96 5.27
CA LEU A 92 -30.37 16.08 4.33
C LEU A 92 -31.79 16.51 3.96
N VAL A 93 -32.78 15.67 4.24
CA VAL A 93 -34.18 15.94 3.95
C VAL A 93 -35.02 15.65 5.20
N LEU A 94 -35.83 16.63 5.59
CA LEU A 94 -36.79 16.55 6.70
C LEU A 94 -38.10 15.86 6.28
N ASN A 95 -38.52 16.03 5.02
CA ASN A 95 -39.78 15.47 4.51
C ASN A 95 -39.55 14.16 3.73
N PRO A 96 -40.10 13.02 4.18
CA PRO A 96 -39.92 11.73 3.50
C PRO A 96 -40.54 11.66 2.09
N LYS A 97 -41.40 12.60 1.71
CA LYS A 97 -42.07 12.65 0.40
C LYS A 97 -41.45 13.63 -0.60
N THR A 98 -40.15 13.94 -0.48
CA THR A 98 -39.47 14.78 -1.48
C THR A 98 -39.42 14.09 -2.85
N PRO A 99 -39.78 14.80 -3.94
CA PRO A 99 -39.62 14.31 -5.30
C PRO A 99 -38.15 13.95 -5.60
N PRO A 100 -37.90 12.90 -6.40
CA PRO A 100 -36.56 12.39 -6.67
C PRO A 100 -35.64 13.42 -7.34
N GLY A 101 -36.20 14.31 -8.19
CA GLY A 101 -35.44 15.38 -8.83
C GLY A 101 -34.83 16.36 -7.83
N ILE A 102 -35.56 16.71 -6.77
CA ILE A 102 -35.09 17.61 -5.71
C ILE A 102 -34.08 16.89 -4.83
N SER A 103 -34.34 15.63 -4.46
CA SER A 103 -33.38 14.82 -3.70
C SER A 103 -32.02 14.69 -4.42
N ARG A 104 -32.03 14.54 -5.76
CA ARG A 104 -30.81 14.52 -6.58
C ARG A 104 -30.05 15.85 -6.54
N GLN A 105 -30.75 16.98 -6.63
CA GLN A 105 -30.11 18.31 -6.53
C GLN A 105 -29.53 18.57 -5.15
N ILE A 106 -30.26 18.21 -4.09
CA ILE A 106 -29.77 18.32 -2.70
C ILE A 106 -28.51 17.48 -2.52
N LEU A 107 -28.50 16.24 -3.03
CA LEU A 107 -27.32 15.38 -2.97
C LEU A 107 -26.15 15.96 -3.77
N ASP A 108 -26.36 16.48 -4.99
CA ASP A 108 -25.30 17.10 -5.81
C ASP A 108 -24.66 18.29 -5.10
N ASN A 109 -25.47 19.14 -4.48
CA ASN A 109 -25.00 20.29 -3.71
C ASN A 109 -24.25 19.86 -2.44
N ALA A 110 -24.79 18.89 -1.69
CA ALA A 110 -24.17 18.39 -0.47
C ALA A 110 -22.81 17.73 -0.74
N VAL A 111 -22.70 16.96 -1.83
CA VAL A 111 -21.44 16.32 -2.24
C VAL A 111 -20.45 17.34 -2.76
N SER A 112 -20.90 18.32 -3.56
CA SER A 112 -20.06 19.40 -4.05
C SER A 112 -19.50 20.28 -2.93
N ALA A 113 -20.27 20.48 -1.85
CA ALA A 113 -19.87 21.20 -0.65
C ALA A 113 -19.02 20.36 0.32
N GLY A 114 -18.89 19.05 0.09
CA GLY A 114 -18.10 18.15 0.93
C GLY A 114 -18.81 17.66 2.20
N PHE A 115 -20.12 17.88 2.33
CA PHE A 115 -20.91 17.36 3.45
C PHE A 115 -21.19 15.86 3.32
N VAL A 116 -21.23 15.34 2.09
CA VAL A 116 -21.50 13.93 1.82
C VAL A 116 -20.45 13.36 0.87
N SER A 117 -19.96 12.17 1.21
CA SER A 117 -19.11 11.35 0.34
C SER A 117 -19.93 10.23 -0.26
N VAL A 118 -19.77 10.01 -1.57
CA VAL A 118 -20.48 8.99 -2.37
C VAL A 118 -19.49 8.01 -2.98
#